data_AF-A0A399PJA1-F1
#
_entry.id   AF-A0A399PJA1-F1
#
_cell.length_a   1.000
_cell.length_b   1.000
_cell.length_c   1.000
_cell.angle_alpha   90.00
_cell.angle_beta   90.00
_cell.angle_gamma   90.00
#
_symmetry.space_group_name_H-M   'P 1'
#
loop_
_entity.id
_entity.type
_entity.pdbx_description
1 polymer ?
#
loop_
_entity_poly.entity_id
_entity_poly.type
_entity_poly.pdbx_seq_one_letter_code
_entity_poly.pdbx_strand_id
1 'polypeptide(L)'
;MFYVTSHLSELFARTLPSRPEKARPPRLSTREVEVLKLCASGKTAYETARILSLSERTVNYHVQNVIVKMNVCNKISAVIAAAKAGII
;
A
#
# COMPACT_ATOMS: atom_id res chain seq x y z
N MET A 1 -13.22 42.73 -23.66
CA MET A 1 -13.42 41.80 -22.51
C MET A 1 -12.52 40.59 -22.74
N PHE A 2 -11.96 39.96 -21.70
CA PHE A 2 -11.06 38.79 -21.72
C PHE A 2 -9.53 39.05 -21.77
N TYR A 3 -8.97 39.60 -20.68
CA TYR A 3 -7.52 39.59 -20.40
C TYR A 3 -7.19 39.10 -18.97
N VAL A 4 -8.03 38.25 -18.38
CA VAL A 4 -7.85 37.83 -16.97
C VAL A 4 -7.32 36.39 -16.83
N THR A 5 -7.21 35.64 -17.93
CA THR A 5 -6.87 34.21 -17.88
C THR A 5 -5.40 33.94 -17.56
N SER A 6 -4.46 34.73 -18.08
CA SER A 6 -3.01 34.47 -17.90
C SER A 6 -2.52 34.75 -16.48
N HIS A 7 -3.07 35.79 -15.83
CA HIS A 7 -2.64 36.14 -14.47
C HIS A 7 -3.25 35.17 -13.44
N LEU A 8 -4.50 34.74 -13.65
CA LEU A 8 -5.13 33.76 -12.78
C LEU A 8 -4.46 32.39 -12.86
N SER A 9 -4.05 31.93 -14.05
CA SER A 9 -3.33 30.65 -14.18
C SER A 9 -1.96 30.70 -13.51
N GLU A 10 -1.27 31.84 -13.58
CA GLU A 10 0.03 32.03 -12.93
C GLU A 10 -0.08 32.07 -11.41
N LEU A 11 -1.09 32.78 -10.88
CA LEU A 11 -1.37 32.79 -9.44
C LEU A 11 -1.77 31.41 -8.92
N PHE A 12 -2.55 30.65 -9.72
CA PHE A 12 -2.93 29.28 -9.39
C PHE A 12 -1.71 28.35 -9.37
N ALA A 13 -0.84 28.42 -10.37
CA ALA A 13 0.38 27.62 -10.42
C ALA A 13 1.33 27.88 -9.24
N ARG A 14 1.38 29.13 -8.74
CA ARG A 14 2.20 29.52 -7.58
C ARG A 14 1.60 29.08 -6.24
N THR A 15 0.28 28.88 -6.16
CA THR A 15 -0.41 28.45 -4.94
C THR A 15 -0.74 26.96 -4.90
N LEU A 16 -0.51 26.23 -6.00
CA LEU A 16 -0.61 24.77 -5.99
C LEU A 16 0.36 24.21 -4.95
N PRO A 17 -0.12 23.40 -3.99
CA PRO A 17 0.75 22.75 -3.03
C PRO A 17 1.79 21.93 -3.80
N SER A 18 3.06 22.04 -3.39
CA SER A 18 4.16 21.25 -3.92
C SER A 18 3.71 19.79 -4.01
N ARG A 19 3.75 19.23 -5.23
CA ARG A 19 3.35 17.85 -5.54
C ARG A 19 3.77 16.97 -4.37
N PRO A 20 2.84 16.25 -3.71
CA PRO A 20 3.19 15.47 -2.53
C PRO A 20 4.39 14.61 -2.90
N GLU A 21 5.48 14.81 -2.15
CA GLU A 21 6.72 14.07 -2.32
C GLU A 21 6.31 12.59 -2.44
N LYS A 22 6.74 11.89 -3.51
CA LYS A 22 6.34 10.49 -3.72
C LYS A 22 6.59 9.75 -2.41
N ALA A 23 5.51 9.40 -1.70
CA ALA A 23 5.61 8.75 -0.41
C ALA A 23 6.50 7.53 -0.61
N ARG A 24 7.60 7.45 0.15
CA ARG A 24 8.51 6.32 0.06
C ARG A 24 7.68 5.05 0.17
N PRO A 25 7.91 4.05 -0.70
CA PRO A 25 7.13 2.82 -0.65
C PRO A 25 7.20 2.27 0.77
N PRO A 26 6.05 1.89 1.35
CA PRO A 26 6.01 1.41 2.72
C PRO A 26 6.95 0.22 2.87
N ARG A 27 7.87 0.30 3.84
CA ARG A 27 8.82 -0.78 4.10
C ARG A 27 8.10 -1.91 4.82
N LEU A 28 7.70 -2.92 4.05
CA LEU A 28 7.27 -4.20 4.61
C LEU A 28 8.49 -4.98 5.12
N SER A 29 8.32 -5.63 6.26
CA SER A 29 9.30 -6.61 6.78
C SER A 29 9.31 -7.85 5.90
N THR A 30 10.40 -8.63 5.96
CA THR A 30 10.53 -9.89 5.22
C THR A 30 9.35 -10.84 5.49
N ARG A 31 8.92 -10.95 6.77
CA ARG A 31 7.77 -11.81 7.12
C ARG A 31 6.43 -11.28 6.62
N GLU A 32 6.24 -9.97 6.60
CA GLU A 32 5.04 -9.38 5.99
C GLU A 32 4.98 -9.66 4.48
N VAL A 33 6.11 -9.58 3.78
CA VAL A 33 6.19 -9.91 2.34
C VAL A 33 5.87 -11.38 2.10
N GLU A 34 6.44 -12.30 2.88
CA GLU A 34 6.17 -13.74 2.77
C GLU A 34 4.69 -14.08 2.99
N VAL A 35 4.10 -13.54 4.06
CA VAL A 35 2.66 -13.69 4.33
C VAL A 35 1.83 -13.15 3.18
N LEU A 36 2.19 -11.98 2.64
CA LEU A 36 1.44 -11.34 1.56
C LEU A 36 1.55 -12.10 0.23
N LYS A 37 2.72 -12.69 -0.08
CA LYS A 37 2.91 -13.59 -1.24
C LYS A 37 2.01 -14.81 -1.16
N LEU A 38 1.92 -15.44 0.01
CA LEU A 38 1.03 -16.58 0.21
C LEU A 38 -0.45 -16.16 0.09
N CYS A 39 -0.81 -15.00 0.62
CA CYS A 39 -2.14 -14.42 0.41
C CYS A 39 -2.45 -14.18 -1.08
N ALA A 40 -1.49 -13.67 -1.85
CA ALA A 40 -1.63 -13.47 -3.29
C ALA A 40 -1.81 -14.78 -4.06
N SER A 41 -1.18 -15.86 -3.59
CA SER A 41 -1.38 -17.22 -4.12
C SER A 41 -2.70 -17.89 -3.68
N GLY A 42 -3.57 -17.17 -2.96
CA GLY A 42 -4.88 -17.66 -2.53
C GLY A 42 -4.87 -18.47 -1.22
N LYS A 43 -3.76 -18.48 -0.47
CA LYS A 43 -3.68 -19.21 0.79
C LYS A 43 -4.50 -18.57 1.90
N THR A 44 -5.14 -19.43 2.68
CA THR A 44 -5.84 -19.06 3.92
C THR A 44 -4.84 -18.73 5.04
N ALA A 45 -5.32 -18.10 6.12
CA ALA A 45 -4.48 -17.85 7.30
C ALA A 45 -3.96 -19.17 7.90
N TYR A 46 -4.81 -20.20 7.95
CA TYR A 46 -4.46 -21.56 8.38
C TYR A 46 -3.35 -22.19 7.53
N GLU A 47 -3.49 -22.19 6.20
CA GLU A 47 -2.45 -22.74 5.32
C GLU A 47 -1.14 -21.95 5.42
N THR A 48 -1.23 -20.62 5.45
CA THR A 48 -0.07 -19.72 5.58
C THR A 48 0.66 -19.98 6.90
N ALA A 49 -0.09 -20.15 7.99
CA ALA A 49 0.44 -20.46 9.30
C ALA A 49 1.21 -21.79 9.29
N ARG A 50 0.67 -22.82 8.65
CA ARG A 50 1.36 -24.10 8.47
C ARG A 50 2.62 -23.99 7.61
N ILE A 51 2.57 -23.25 6.50
CA ILE A 51 3.71 -23.09 5.59
C ILE A 51 4.87 -22.34 6.27
N LEU A 52 4.55 -21.30 7.05
CA LEU A 52 5.55 -20.46 7.71
C LEU A 52 5.90 -20.89 9.14
N SER A 53 5.30 -21.98 9.64
CA SER A 53 5.45 -22.44 11.04
C SER A 53 5.08 -21.34 12.06
N LEU A 54 3.93 -20.69 11.83
CA LEU A 54 3.35 -19.65 12.67
C LEU A 54 1.97 -20.07 13.19
N SER A 55 1.39 -19.28 14.09
CA SER A 55 -0.04 -19.38 14.42
C SER A 55 -0.88 -18.55 13.43
N GLU A 56 -2.16 -18.92 13.22
CA GLU A 56 -3.10 -18.11 12.44
C GLU A 56 -3.22 -16.68 12.97
N ARG A 57 -3.18 -16.52 14.30
CA ARG A 57 -3.18 -15.21 14.96
C ARG A 57 -1.98 -14.37 14.51
N THR A 58 -0.80 -14.96 14.42
CA THR A 58 0.43 -14.27 13.97
C THR A 58 0.35 -13.90 12.49
N VAL A 59 -0.20 -14.78 11.65
CA VAL A 59 -0.45 -14.46 10.23
C VAL A 59 -1.40 -13.27 10.10
N ASN A 60 -2.52 -13.29 10.83
CA ASN A 60 -3.49 -12.19 10.83
C ASN A 60 -2.88 -10.89 11.34
N TYR A 61 -2.00 -10.96 12.35
CA TYR A 61 -1.23 -9.81 12.82
C TYR A 61 -0.34 -9.21 11.70
N HIS A 62 0.39 -10.03 10.96
CA HIS A 62 1.17 -9.54 9.82
C HIS A 62 0.29 -8.95 8.72
N VAL A 63 -0.83 -9.58 8.37
CA VAL A 63 -1.79 -9.04 7.40
C VAL A 63 -2.32 -7.66 7.84
N GLN A 64 -2.67 -7.50 9.11
CA GLN A 64 -3.13 -6.23 9.65
C GLN A 64 -2.06 -5.15 9.55
N ASN A 65 -0.80 -5.48 9.88
CA ASN A 65 0.30 -4.55 9.74
C ASN A 65 0.52 -4.14 8.28
N VAL A 66 0.41 -5.06 7.33
CA VAL A 66 0.49 -4.73 5.90
C VAL A 66 -0.64 -3.79 5.50
N ILE A 67 -1.88 -4.05 5.92
CA ILE A 67 -3.04 -3.20 5.62
C ILE A 67 -2.78 -1.75 6.09
N VAL A 68 -2.28 -1.60 7.31
CA VAL A 68 -1.93 -0.29 7.89
C VAL A 68 -0.78 0.37 7.11
N LYS A 69 0.32 -0.37 6.86
CA LYS A 69 1.50 0.15 6.16
C LYS A 69 1.21 0.55 4.71
N MET A 70 0.35 -0.21 4.03
CA MET A 70 -0.05 0.06 2.65
C MET A 70 -1.17 1.11 2.55
N ASN A 71 -1.71 1.55 3.68
CA ASN A 71 -2.83 2.50 3.76
C ASN A 71 -4.06 2.05 2.96
N VAL A 72 -4.52 0.83 3.22
CA VAL A 72 -5.67 0.21 2.55
C VAL A 72 -6.65 -0.37 3.57
N CYS A 73 -7.81 -0.86 3.10
CA CYS A 73 -8.92 -1.24 3.98
C CYS A 73 -9.01 -2.74 4.26
N ASN A 74 -8.41 -3.60 3.42
CA ASN A 74 -8.54 -5.05 3.56
C ASN A 74 -7.37 -5.82 2.92
N LYS A 75 -7.31 -7.12 3.22
CA LYS A 75 -6.27 -8.04 2.72
C LYS A 75 -6.12 -8.04 1.20
N ILE A 76 -7.24 -8.02 0.46
CA ILE A 76 -7.22 -8.04 -1.01
C ILE A 76 -6.63 -6.74 -1.56
N SER A 77 -7.07 -5.61 -1.03
CA SER A 77 -6.52 -4.29 -1.39
C SER A 77 -5.03 -4.18 -1.05
N ALA A 78 -4.56 -4.82 0.03
CA ALA A 78 -3.15 -4.89 0.38
C ALA A 78 -2.33 -5.69 -0.65
N VAL A 79 -2.84 -6.84 -1.09
CA VAL A 79 -2.21 -7.64 -2.15
C VAL A 79 -2.13 -6.85 -3.46
N ILE A 80 -3.24 -6.22 -3.88
CA ILE A 80 -3.28 -5.42 -5.11
C ILE A 80 -2.32 -4.23 -5.04
N ALA A 81 -2.29 -3.52 -3.91
CA ALA A 81 -1.40 -2.39 -3.71
C ALA A 81 0.09 -2.83 -3.73
N ALA A 82 0.42 -3.96 -3.13
CA ALA A 82 1.79 -4.48 -3.10
C ALA A 82 2.26 -4.95 -4.48
N ALA A 83 1.38 -5.59 -5.26
CA ALA A 83 1.65 -5.96 -6.65
C ALA A 83 1.88 -4.72 -7.54
N LYS A 84 1.03 -3.70 -7.41
CA LYS A 84 1.20 -2.41 -8.11
C LYS A 84 2.50 -1.69 -7.73
N ALA A 85 2.96 -1.87 -6.50
CA ALA A 85 4.21 -1.31 -5.99
C ALA A 85 5.46 -2.16 -6.33
N GLY A 86 5.30 -3.33 -6.95
CA GLY A 86 6.40 -4.24 -7.30
C GLY A 86 7.06 -4.92 -6.09
N ILE A 87 6.34 -5.03 -4.97
CA ILE A 87 6.84 -5.68 -3.74
C ILE A 87 6.65 -7.20 -3.81
N ILE A 88 5.58 -7.66 -4.45
CA ILE A 88 5.23 -9.08 -4.68
C ILE A 88 4.86 -9.33 -6.13
#